data_AF-A0A318US18-F1
#
_entry.id   AF-A0A318US18-F1
#
_cell.length_a   1.000
_cell.length_b   1.000
_cell.length_c   1.000
_cell.angle_alpha   90.00
_cell.angle_beta   90.00
_cell.angle_gamma   90.00
#
_symmetry.space_group_name_H-M   'P 1'
#
loop_
_entity.id
_entity.type
_entity.pdbx_description
1 polymer ?
#
loop_
_entity_poly.entity_id
_entity_poly.type
_entity_poly.pdbx_seq_one_letter_code
_entity_poly.pdbx_strand_id
1 'polypeptide(L)'
;MNGLIEDGFGLMVLGMGFVFLFLVVLIYATKFMSRLLNNWFPEQTVVAPNSAPKVLTPSGVDAQLTAVITAAVHQHQKSKKS
;
A
#
# COMPACT_ATOMS: atom_id res chain seq x y z
N MET A 1 0.39 49.98 -12.56
CA MET A 1 -0.52 49.04 -11.84
C MET A 1 -0.31 47.59 -12.25
N ASN A 2 0.28 47.26 -13.40
CA ASN A 2 0.56 45.86 -13.80
C ASN A 2 1.63 45.15 -12.96
N GLY A 3 2.66 45.85 -12.47
CA GLY A 3 3.79 45.20 -11.77
C GLY A 3 3.41 44.53 -10.44
N LEU A 4 2.47 45.09 -9.68
CA LEU A 4 2.09 44.52 -8.37
C LEU A 4 1.34 43.19 -8.49
N ILE A 5 0.53 43.02 -9.55
CA ILE A 5 -0.17 41.75 -9.77
C ILE A 5 0.81 40.69 -10.26
N GLU A 6 1.79 41.05 -11.07
CA GLU A 6 2.84 40.14 -11.52
C GLU A 6 3.74 39.68 -10.36
N ASP A 7 4.13 40.61 -9.47
CA ASP A 7 4.85 40.28 -8.23
C ASP A 7 4.01 39.43 -7.27
N GLY A 8 2.72 39.77 -7.09
CA GLY A 8 1.80 38.99 -6.26
C GLY A 8 1.56 37.58 -6.80
N PHE A 9 1.50 37.42 -8.12
CA PHE A 9 1.39 36.11 -8.77
C PHE A 9 2.66 35.28 -8.57
N GLY A 10 3.85 35.89 -8.68
CA GLY A 10 5.12 35.23 -8.38
C GLY A 10 5.20 34.73 -6.94
N LEU A 11 4.76 35.55 -5.98
CA LEU A 11 4.69 35.17 -4.56
C LEU A 11 3.67 34.05 -4.30
N MET A 12 2.53 34.07 -4.98
CA MET A 12 1.51 33.02 -4.85
C MET A 12 2.04 31.68 -5.37
N VAL A 13 2.67 31.67 -6.55
CA VAL A 13 3.26 30.45 -7.13
C VAL A 13 4.40 29.93 -6.26
N LEU A 14 5.26 30.80 -5.73
CA LEU A 14 6.32 30.42 -4.81
C LEU A 14 5.77 29.79 -3.52
N GLY A 15 4.77 30.43 -2.91
CA GLY A 15 4.12 29.95 -1.69
C GLY A 15 3.40 28.62 -1.90
N MET A 16 2.57 28.51 -2.94
CA MET A 16 1.88 27.26 -3.30
C MET A 16 2.87 26.14 -3.66
N GLY A 17 3.96 26.46 -4.37
CA GLY A 17 5.00 25.51 -4.74
C GLY A 17 5.75 24.96 -3.52
N PHE A 18 6.09 25.82 -2.56
CA PHE A 18 6.75 25.40 -1.32
C PHE A 18 5.84 24.51 -0.47
N VAL A 19 4.56 24.88 -0.31
CA VAL A 19 3.57 24.06 0.40
C VAL A 19 3.39 22.71 -0.30
N PHE A 20 3.30 22.69 -1.63
CA PHE A 20 3.19 21.45 -2.39
C PHE A 20 4.41 20.55 -2.17
N LEU A 21 5.63 21.11 -2.25
CA LEU A 21 6.86 20.37 -2.00
C LEU A 21 6.90 19.81 -0.56
N PHE A 22 6.51 20.62 0.42
CA PHE A 22 6.42 20.21 1.82
C PHE A 22 5.44 19.06 2.02
N LEU A 23 4.24 19.13 1.44
CA LEU A 23 3.26 18.05 1.48
C LEU A 23 3.76 16.78 0.80
N VAL A 24 4.42 16.89 -0.35
CA VAL A 24 5.04 15.75 -1.03
C VAL A 24 6.06 15.06 -0.11
N VAL A 25 6.94 15.83 0.52
CA VAL A 25 7.91 15.30 1.51
C VAL A 25 7.20 14.63 2.67
N LEU A 26 6.15 15.24 3.23
CA LEU A 26 5.36 14.63 4.31
C LEU A 26 4.69 13.33 3.87
N ILE A 27 4.11 13.27 2.67
CA ILE A 27 3.52 12.04 2.13
C ILE A 27 4.58 10.94 2.03
N TYR A 28 5.78 11.26 1.53
CA TYR A 28 6.86 10.29 1.48
C TYR A 28 7.33 9.85 2.87
N ALA A 29 7.42 10.77 3.83
CA ALA A 29 7.75 10.45 5.22
C ALA A 29 6.72 9.52 5.85
N THR A 30 5.42 9.80 5.67
CA THR A 30 4.33 8.94 6.16
C THR A 30 4.31 7.60 5.43
N LYS A 31 4.58 7.55 4.12
CA LYS A 31 4.72 6.28 3.38
C LYS A 31 5.92 5.48 3.83
N PHE A 32 7.04 6.13 4.12
CA PHE A 32 8.22 5.50 4.69
C PHE A 32 7.90 4.91 6.06
N MET A 33 7.27 5.70 6.94
CA MET A 33 6.78 5.23 8.23
C MET A 33 5.84 4.04 8.06
N SER A 34 4.88 4.09 7.14
CA SER A 34 3.93 3.00 6.86
C SER A 34 4.62 1.74 6.34
N ARG A 35 5.60 1.87 5.44
CA ARG A 35 6.38 0.74 4.92
C ARG A 35 7.28 0.12 5.98
N LEU A 36 7.85 0.97 6.83
CA LEU A 36 8.72 0.57 7.93
C LEU A 36 7.91 -0.13 9.02
N LEU A 37 6.73 0.40 9.35
CA LEU A 37 5.76 -0.27 10.22
C LEU A 37 5.37 -1.62 9.63
N ASN A 38 4.88 -1.69 8.39
CA ASN A 38 4.43 -2.96 7.79
C ASN A 38 5.55 -4.01 7.64
N ASN A 39 6.82 -3.58 7.61
CA ASN A 39 7.98 -4.46 7.50
C ASN A 39 8.56 -4.87 8.87
N TRP A 40 8.54 -4.00 9.88
CA TRP A 40 9.08 -4.29 11.22
C TRP A 40 8.03 -4.82 12.20
N PHE A 41 6.80 -4.34 12.06
CA PHE A 41 5.60 -4.92 12.63
C PHE A 41 4.73 -5.33 11.45
N PRO A 42 4.94 -6.51 10.85
CA PRO A 42 3.89 -7.16 10.09
C PRO A 42 2.73 -7.36 11.06
N GLU A 43 1.91 -6.33 11.21
CA GLU A 43 0.53 -6.49 11.57
C GLU A 43 0.03 -7.41 10.49
N GLN A 44 -0.12 -8.68 10.89
CA GLN A 44 -0.66 -9.68 10.01
C GLN A 44 -1.85 -9.04 9.37
N THR A 45 -1.80 -8.88 8.06
CA THR A 45 -2.97 -8.52 7.28
C THR A 45 -3.89 -9.70 7.53
N VAL A 46 -4.67 -9.63 8.62
CA VAL A 46 -5.94 -10.30 8.74
C VAL A 46 -6.65 -9.71 7.54
N VAL A 47 -6.63 -10.49 6.48
CA VAL A 47 -7.29 -10.25 5.22
C VAL A 47 -8.68 -9.78 5.64
N ALA A 48 -8.93 -8.48 5.63
CA ALA A 48 -10.29 -7.98 5.70
C ALA A 48 -10.90 -8.57 4.45
N PRO A 49 -11.80 -9.56 4.55
CA PRO A 49 -12.37 -10.15 3.36
C PRO A 49 -13.08 -9.00 2.68
N ASN A 50 -12.64 -8.68 1.47
CA ASN A 50 -13.37 -7.78 0.61
C ASN A 50 -14.75 -8.41 0.48
N SER A 51 -15.75 -7.88 1.18
CA SER A 51 -17.13 -8.33 1.14
C SER A 51 -17.72 -7.95 -0.22
N ALA A 52 -17.25 -8.63 -1.26
CA ALA A 52 -17.95 -8.76 -2.52
C ALA A 52 -18.85 -10.00 -2.38
N PRO A 53 -20.18 -9.86 -2.42
CA PRO A 53 -21.05 -11.02 -2.31
C PRO A 53 -21.09 -11.79 -3.63
N LYS A 54 -20.98 -13.14 -3.50
CA LYS A 54 -21.44 -14.22 -4.41
C LYS A 54 -20.52 -14.57 -5.59
N VAL A 55 -20.24 -15.84 -5.95
CA VAL A 55 -20.94 -17.12 -5.72
C VAL A 55 -19.89 -18.24 -5.55
N LEU A 56 -19.88 -18.96 -4.42
CA LEU A 56 -19.03 -20.15 -4.22
C LEU A 56 -19.87 -21.41 -4.48
N THR A 57 -19.54 -22.15 -5.52
CA THR A 57 -19.93 -23.56 -5.63
C THR A 57 -19.08 -24.37 -4.64
N PRO A 58 -19.67 -25.24 -3.80
CA PRO A 58 -18.97 -25.87 -2.67
C PRO A 58 -17.78 -26.75 -3.07
N SER A 59 -17.72 -27.22 -4.32
CA SER A 59 -16.63 -28.07 -4.81
C SER A 59 -15.34 -27.31 -5.17
N GLY A 60 -15.43 -26.02 -5.51
CA GLY A 60 -14.27 -25.26 -6.00
C GLY A 60 -13.37 -24.75 -4.87
N VAL A 61 -13.97 -24.40 -3.73
CA VAL A 61 -13.25 -23.88 -2.56
C VAL A 61 -12.39 -24.97 -1.91
N ASP A 62 -12.92 -26.19 -1.80
CA ASP A 62 -12.22 -27.32 -1.20
C ASP A 62 -11.02 -27.77 -2.05
N ALA A 63 -11.20 -27.83 -3.38
CA ALA A 63 -10.12 -28.13 -4.32
C ALA A 63 -9.01 -27.06 -4.31
N GLN A 64 -9.40 -25.77 -4.28
CA GLN A 64 -8.44 -24.67 -4.20
C GLN A 64 -7.72 -24.65 -2.85
N LEU A 65 -8.43 -24.90 -1.75
CA LEU A 65 -7.85 -24.95 -0.41
C LEU A 65 -6.85 -26.12 -0.29
N THR A 66 -7.22 -27.30 -0.79
CA THR A 66 -6.33 -28.47 -0.83
C THR A 66 -5.09 -28.18 -1.67
N ALA A 67 -5.24 -27.57 -2.85
CA ALA A 67 -4.10 -27.20 -3.71
C ALA A 67 -3.15 -26.20 -3.04
N VAL A 68 -3.68 -25.20 -2.33
CA VAL A 68 -2.88 -24.21 -1.60
C VAL A 68 -2.16 -24.85 -0.40
N ILE A 69 -2.82 -25.71 0.36
CA ILE A 69 -2.21 -26.43 1.49
C ILE A 69 -1.10 -27.36 0.97
N THR A 70 -1.34 -28.12 -0.10
CA THR A 70 -0.32 -28.99 -0.71
C THR A 70 0.88 -28.18 -1.22
N ALA A 71 0.66 -27.06 -1.90
CA ALA A 71 1.72 -26.17 -2.37
C ALA A 71 2.56 -25.59 -1.21
N ALA A 72 1.90 -25.16 -0.13
CA ALA A 72 2.56 -24.65 1.07
C ALA A 72 3.40 -25.73 1.76
N VAL A 73 2.88 -26.95 1.89
CA VAL A 73 3.61 -28.08 2.49
C VAL A 73 4.81 -28.48 1.64
N HIS A 74 4.67 -28.56 0.31
CA HIS A 74 5.79 -28.86 -0.58
C HIS A 74 6.89 -27.79 -0.53
N GLN A 75 6.50 -26.50 -0.46
CA GLN A 75 7.45 -25.40 -0.35
C GLN A 75 8.22 -25.45 0.99
N HIS A 76 7.52 -25.76 2.09
CA HIS A 76 8.13 -25.90 3.40
C HIS A 76 9.13 -27.07 3.45
N GLN A 77 8.80 -28.22 2.82
CA GLN A 77 9.73 -29.35 2.74
C GLN A 77 10.98 -29.04 1.90
N LYS A 78 10.83 -28.32 0.78
CA LYS A 78 11.97 -27.86 -0.02
C LYS A 78 12.88 -26.92 0.76
N SER A 79 12.29 -26.01 1.54
CA SER A 79 13.04 -25.04 2.35
C SER A 79 13.72 -25.66 3.56
N LYS A 80 13.22 -26.79 4.10
CA LYS A 80 13.83 -27.47 5.27
C LYS A 80 14.95 -28.45 4.89
N LYS A 81 15.11 -28.79 3.60
CA LYS A 81 16.15 -29.71 3.12
C LYS A 81 17.34 -28.99 2.44
N SER A 82 17.45 -27.67 2.59
CA SER A 82 18.62 -26.89 2.18
C SER A 82 19.35 -26.30 3.37
#